data_AF-A0A0M9WQW5-F1
#
_entry.id   AF-A0A0M9WQW5-F1
#
_cell.length_a   1.000
_cell.length_b   1.000
_cell.length_c   1.000
_cell.angle_alpha   90.00
_cell.angle_beta   90.00
_cell.angle_gamma   90.00
#
_symmetry.space_group_name_H-M   'P 1'
#
loop_
_entity.id
_entity.type
_entity.pdbx_description
1 polymer ?
#
loop_
_entity_poly.entity_id
_entity_poly.type
_entity_poly.pdbx_seq_one_letter_code
_entity_poly.pdbx_strand_id
1 'polypeptide(L)'
;MRPLPSEIIAGVRRILKESIEPELASGHARAKLREVRAVLAQVDWDDAGFVLSARNRSLTDALREIESWRVEDSVRSAMLPESAVVPPAADCLAAHQACYEQLAASAVALVEPLSDWIAAHPEDARAVRLNRDLLAAL
;
A
#
# COMPACT_ATOMS: atom_id res chain seq x y z
N MET A 1 16.64 -8.40 8.09
CA MET A 1 15.31 -7.85 8.45
C MET A 1 15.47 -6.38 8.77
N ARG A 2 14.57 -5.51 8.28
CA ARG A 2 14.47 -4.11 8.74
C ARG A 2 13.48 -4.07 9.92
N PRO A 3 13.73 -3.27 10.98
CA PRO A 3 12.84 -3.18 12.12
C PRO A 3 11.49 -2.54 11.74
N LEU A 4 10.43 -2.95 12.43
CA LEU A 4 9.09 -2.38 12.29
C LEU A 4 9.06 -0.93 12.84
N PRO A 5 8.24 -0.03 12.27
CA PRO A 5 7.96 1.28 12.84
C PRO A 5 7.60 1.25 14.33
N SER A 6 6.77 0.31 14.79
CA SER A 6 6.54 0.13 16.24
C SER A 6 7.78 -0.25 17.03
N GLU A 7 8.68 -1.06 16.48
CA GLU A 7 9.95 -1.40 17.12
C GLU A 7 10.87 -0.17 17.20
N ILE A 8 10.90 0.65 16.14
CA ILE A 8 11.62 1.93 16.12
C ILE A 8 11.03 2.89 17.15
N ILE A 9 9.70 3.08 17.18
CA ILE A 9 9.02 3.97 18.13
C ILE A 9 9.12 3.46 19.56
N ALA A 10 9.07 2.15 19.80
CA ALA A 10 9.35 1.57 21.10
C ALA A 10 10.79 1.86 21.54
N GLY A 11 11.74 1.78 20.61
CA GLY A 11 13.14 2.21 20.82
C GLY A 11 13.25 3.70 21.16
N VAL A 12 12.60 4.57 20.39
CA VAL A 12 12.57 6.03 20.64
C VAL A 12 11.93 6.34 21.99
N ARG A 13 10.78 5.73 22.32
CA ARG A 13 10.12 5.90 23.64
C ARG A 13 11.00 5.42 24.79
N ARG A 14 11.78 4.35 24.58
CA ARG A 14 12.76 3.86 25.55
C ARG A 14 13.89 4.86 25.76
N ILE A 15 14.52 5.35 24.68
CA ILE A 15 15.57 6.38 24.75
C ILE A 15 15.05 7.65 25.43
N LEU A 16 13.86 8.11 25.07
CA LEU A 16 13.23 9.28 25.68
C LEU A 16 13.03 9.12 27.19
N LYS A 17 12.63 7.93 27.65
CA LYS A 17 12.38 7.64 29.08
C LYS A 17 13.66 7.37 29.87
N GLU A 18 14.57 6.58 29.31
CA GLU A 18 15.71 6.03 30.03
C GLU A 18 16.96 6.91 29.93
N SER A 19 17.12 7.61 28.81
CA SER A 19 18.30 8.45 28.56
C SER A 19 18.00 9.93 28.71
N ILE A 20 16.88 10.42 28.16
CA ILE A 20 16.61 11.86 28.11
C ILE A 20 15.86 12.37 29.35
N GLU A 21 14.81 11.68 29.81
CA GLU A 21 14.00 12.12 30.96
C GLU A 21 14.82 12.39 32.25
N PRO A 22 15.84 11.58 32.63
CA PRO A 22 16.64 11.83 33.82
C PRO A 22 17.48 13.11 33.77
N GLU A 23 17.90 13.54 32.58
CA GLU A 23 18.73 14.74 32.39
C GLU A 23 17.91 16.03 32.38
N LEU A 24 16.58 15.95 32.30
CA LEU A 24 15.71 17.12 32.30
C LEU A 24 15.58 17.70 33.72
N ALA A 25 16.25 18.83 33.96
CA ALA A 25 16.15 19.55 35.24
C ALA A 25 14.84 20.37 35.37
N SER A 26 14.28 20.85 34.26
CA SER A 26 13.09 21.70 34.26
C SER A 26 11.78 20.91 34.30
N GLY A 27 10.89 21.27 35.23
CA GLY A 27 9.53 20.71 35.29
C GLY A 27 8.73 20.93 34.00
N HIS A 28 8.95 22.06 33.31
CA HIS A 28 8.33 22.34 32.02
C HIS A 28 8.82 21.37 30.92
N ALA A 29 10.13 21.10 30.88
CA ALA A 29 10.70 20.16 29.92
C ALA A 29 10.17 18.73 30.13
N ARG A 30 10.02 18.29 31.38
CA ARG A 30 9.40 16.99 31.70
C ARG A 30 7.92 16.92 31.32
N ALA A 31 7.19 18.04 31.44
CA ALA A 31 5.80 18.10 30.99
C ALA A 31 5.70 17.97 29.46
N LYS A 32 6.56 18.68 28.71
CA LYS A 32 6.63 18.56 27.25
C LYS A 32 7.07 17.16 26.78
N LEU A 33 8.01 16.54 27.46
CA LEU A 33 8.41 15.17 27.16
C LEU A 33 7.26 14.17 27.36
N ARG A 34 6.45 14.34 28.41
CA ARG A 34 5.24 13.53 28.64
C ARG A 34 4.21 13.72 27.53
N GLU A 35 4.01 14.95 27.08
CA GLU A 35 3.11 15.30 25.97
C GLU A 35 3.56 14.62 24.66
N VAL A 36 4.85 14.72 24.32
CA VAL A 36 5.45 14.03 23.16
C VAL A 36 5.29 12.52 23.26
N ARG A 37 5.56 11.93 24.43
CA ARG A 37 5.41 10.48 24.66
C ARG A 37 3.95 10.02 24.57
N ALA A 38 3.00 10.88 24.94
CA ALA A 38 1.57 10.59 24.82
C ALA A 38 1.13 10.59 23.34
N VAL A 39 1.55 11.59 22.56
CA VAL A 39 1.28 11.63 21.10
C VAL A 39 1.88 10.41 20.41
N LEU A 40 3.14 10.08 20.70
CA LEU A 40 3.79 8.89 20.12
C LEU A 40 3.10 7.57 20.51
N ALA A 41 2.38 7.52 21.63
CA ALA A 41 1.63 6.35 22.06
C ALA A 41 0.21 6.27 21.45
N GLN A 42 -0.34 7.38 21.00
CA GLN A 42 -1.68 7.46 20.41
C GLN A 42 -1.68 7.23 18.90
N VAL A 43 -0.56 7.47 18.21
CA VAL A 43 -0.47 7.23 16.77
C VAL A 43 -0.27 5.74 16.53
N ASP A 44 -1.22 5.15 15.80
CA ASP A 44 -1.13 3.75 15.35
C ASP A 44 -0.23 3.66 14.11
N TRP A 45 1.08 3.63 14.37
CA TRP A 45 2.12 3.63 13.32
C TRP A 45 2.14 2.35 12.49
N ASP A 46 1.58 1.27 13.03
CA ASP A 46 1.64 -0.06 12.43
C ASP A 46 0.43 -0.37 11.55
N ASP A 47 -0.66 0.40 11.59
CA ASP A 47 -1.88 0.04 10.85
C ASP A 47 -1.95 0.72 9.48
N ALA A 48 -1.99 2.05 9.41
CA ALA A 48 -2.28 2.75 8.16
C ALA A 48 -1.21 2.54 7.05
N GLY A 49 0.08 2.62 7.41
CA GLY A 49 1.18 2.47 6.45
C GLY A 49 1.32 1.03 5.94
N PHE A 50 1.15 0.04 6.83
CA PHE A 50 1.27 -1.37 6.46
C PHE A 50 0.04 -1.88 5.71
N VAL A 51 -1.17 -1.49 6.12
CA VAL A 51 -2.40 -1.82 5.39
C VAL A 51 -2.32 -1.23 3.99
N LEU A 52 -1.90 0.03 3.84
CA LEU A 52 -1.76 0.64 2.53
C LEU A 52 -0.64 0.00 1.70
N SER A 53 0.49 -0.33 2.33
CA SER A 53 1.57 -1.09 1.67
C SER A 53 1.10 -2.48 1.20
N ALA A 54 0.32 -3.19 2.01
CA ALA A 54 -0.25 -4.49 1.66
C ALA A 54 -1.28 -4.38 0.54
N ARG A 55 -2.15 -3.37 0.57
CA ARG A 55 -3.09 -3.07 -0.52
C ARG A 55 -2.36 -2.74 -1.82
N ASN A 56 -1.35 -1.86 -1.78
CA ASN A 56 -0.54 -1.53 -2.97
C ASN A 56 0.12 -2.79 -3.55
N ARG A 57 0.64 -3.69 -2.71
CA ARG A 57 1.18 -4.98 -3.17
C ARG A 57 0.12 -5.84 -3.85
N SER A 58 -1.02 -6.06 -3.19
CA SER A 58 -2.12 -6.86 -3.74
C SER A 58 -2.59 -6.33 -5.10
N LEU A 59 -2.74 -5.02 -5.21
CA LEU A 59 -3.18 -4.38 -6.45
C LEU A 59 -2.09 -4.45 -7.53
N THR A 60 -0.82 -4.26 -7.16
CA THR A 60 0.32 -4.43 -8.09
C THR A 60 0.39 -5.86 -8.63
N ASP A 61 0.20 -6.87 -7.78
CA ASP A 61 0.26 -8.27 -8.18
C ASP A 61 -0.89 -8.63 -9.14
N ALA A 62 -2.12 -8.16 -8.85
CA ALA A 62 -3.27 -8.33 -9.73
C ALA A 62 -3.05 -7.67 -11.10
N LEU A 63 -2.59 -6.41 -11.12
CA LEU A 63 -2.27 -5.69 -12.37
C LEU A 63 -1.17 -6.39 -13.17
N ARG A 64 -0.14 -6.92 -12.49
CA ARG A 64 0.94 -7.68 -13.15
C ARG A 64 0.44 -8.97 -13.78
N GLU A 65 -0.44 -9.71 -13.11
CA GLU A 65 -1.00 -10.94 -13.68
C GLU A 65 -1.89 -10.64 -14.90
N ILE A 66 -2.68 -9.57 -14.84
CA ILE A 66 -3.46 -9.08 -15.97
C ILE A 66 -2.55 -8.67 -17.12
N GLU A 67 -1.48 -7.91 -16.86
CA GLU A 67 -0.54 -7.48 -17.90
C GLU A 67 0.13 -8.69 -18.58
N SER A 68 0.60 -9.66 -17.79
CA SER A 68 1.18 -10.90 -18.32
C SER A 68 0.18 -11.65 -19.22
N TRP A 69 -1.07 -11.78 -18.77
CA TRP A 69 -2.12 -12.41 -19.57
C TRP A 69 -2.45 -11.59 -20.81
N ARG A 70 -2.52 -10.26 -20.71
CA ARG A 70 -2.80 -9.34 -21.81
C ARG A 70 -1.79 -9.49 -22.94
N VAL A 71 -0.49 -9.54 -22.63
CA VAL A 71 0.58 -9.61 -23.65
C VAL A 71 0.76 -10.98 -24.29
N GLU A 72 0.21 -12.05 -23.70
CA GLU A 72 0.22 -13.40 -24.29
C GLU A 72 -0.64 -13.50 -25.57
N ASP A 73 -1.54 -12.55 -25.82
CA ASP A 73 -2.45 -12.55 -26.98
C ASP A 73 -2.54 -11.15 -27.61
N SER A 74 -2.33 -11.07 -28.93
CA SER A 74 -2.34 -9.79 -29.64
C SER A 74 -3.71 -9.11 -29.67
N VAL A 75 -4.81 -9.87 -29.66
CA VAL A 75 -6.17 -9.34 -29.61
C VAL A 75 -6.43 -8.69 -28.25
N ARG A 76 -6.07 -9.39 -27.16
CA ARG A 76 -6.16 -8.83 -25.80
C ARG A 76 -5.31 -7.58 -25.65
N SER A 77 -4.08 -7.62 -26.16
CA SER A 77 -3.15 -6.49 -26.12
C SER A 77 -3.68 -5.25 -26.85
N ALA A 78 -4.46 -5.43 -27.91
CA ALA A 78 -5.09 -4.33 -28.65
C ALA A 78 -6.37 -3.81 -27.98
N MET A 79 -7.13 -4.65 -27.29
CA MET A 79 -8.42 -4.30 -26.69
C MET A 79 -8.31 -3.75 -25.27
N LEU A 80 -7.36 -4.25 -24.49
CA LEU A 80 -7.19 -3.88 -23.08
C LEU A 80 -6.08 -2.82 -22.95
N PRO A 81 -6.30 -1.76 -22.16
CA PRO A 81 -5.26 -0.77 -21.91
C PRO A 81 -4.07 -1.40 -21.18
N GLU A 82 -2.88 -0.85 -21.41
CA GLU A 82 -1.70 -1.18 -20.61
C GLU A 82 -1.90 -0.76 -19.15
N SER A 83 -1.42 -1.59 -18.22
CA SER A 83 -1.51 -1.31 -16.79
C SER A 83 -0.17 -0.87 -16.20
N ALA A 84 -0.20 0.02 -15.21
CA ALA A 84 1.00 0.42 -14.50
C ALA A 84 1.44 -0.69 -13.52
N VAL A 85 2.53 -1.40 -13.83
CA VAL A 85 3.02 -2.56 -13.05
C VAL A 85 4.15 -2.23 -12.06
N VAL A 86 4.69 -1.02 -12.13
CA VAL A 86 5.87 -0.62 -11.33
C VAL A 86 5.48 0.45 -10.32
N PRO A 87 5.16 0.08 -9.07
CA PRO A 87 4.98 1.06 -8.02
C PRO A 87 6.33 1.73 -7.70
N PRO A 88 6.36 3.07 -7.52
CA PRO A 88 7.56 3.73 -7.03
C PRO A 88 7.91 3.24 -5.63
N ALA A 89 9.20 3.26 -5.28
CA ALA A 89 9.62 3.00 -3.91
C ALA A 89 8.99 4.06 -2.99
N ALA A 90 8.02 3.65 -2.17
CA ALA A 90 7.40 4.51 -1.18
C ALA A 90 8.13 4.34 0.16
N ASP A 91 8.70 5.43 0.66
CA ASP A 91 9.41 5.51 1.95
C ASP A 91 8.60 6.24 3.03
N CYS A 92 7.45 6.80 2.66
CA CYS A 92 6.55 7.52 3.55
C CYS A 92 5.07 7.26 3.18
N LEU A 93 4.17 7.59 4.12
CA LEU A 93 2.73 7.40 3.93
C LEU A 93 2.18 8.16 2.72
N ALA A 94 2.61 9.40 2.50
CA ALA A 94 2.20 10.20 1.34
C ALA A 94 2.60 9.53 0.02
N ALA A 95 3.79 8.93 -0.04
CA ALA A 95 4.22 8.15 -1.21
C ALA A 95 3.39 6.87 -1.39
N HIS A 96 3.01 6.19 -0.31
CA HIS A 96 2.10 5.05 -0.39
C HIS A 96 0.70 5.43 -0.90
N GLN A 97 0.18 6.60 -0.50
CA GLN A 97 -1.11 7.12 -0.96
C GLN A 97 -1.06 7.49 -2.45
N ALA A 98 -0.05 8.24 -2.90
CA ALA A 98 0.11 8.56 -4.31
C ALA A 98 0.29 7.30 -5.17
N CYS A 99 1.04 6.32 -4.67
CA CYS A 99 1.17 5.02 -5.32
C CYS A 99 -0.18 4.29 -5.41
N TYR A 100 -0.99 4.29 -4.34
CA TYR A 100 -2.30 3.67 -4.35
C TYR A 100 -3.22 4.31 -5.38
N GLU A 101 -3.26 5.65 -5.43
CA GLU A 101 -4.10 6.39 -6.38
C GLU A 101 -3.74 6.05 -7.84
N GLN A 102 -2.45 5.93 -8.15
CA GLN A 102 -1.99 5.51 -9.48
C GLN A 102 -2.43 4.07 -9.81
N LEU A 103 -2.19 3.13 -8.89
CA LEU A 103 -2.58 1.73 -9.09
C LEU A 103 -4.10 1.58 -9.22
N ALA A 104 -4.86 2.29 -8.39
CA ALA A 104 -6.33 2.30 -8.42
C ALA A 104 -6.86 2.88 -9.72
N ALA A 105 -6.27 3.96 -10.23
CA ALA A 105 -6.64 4.52 -11.53
C ALA A 105 -6.41 3.52 -12.67
N SER A 106 -5.26 2.82 -12.68
CA SER A 106 -5.00 1.75 -13.65
C SER A 106 -5.98 0.58 -13.51
N ALA A 107 -6.29 0.17 -12.29
CA ALA A 107 -7.25 -0.91 -12.03
C ALA A 107 -8.65 -0.54 -12.53
N VAL A 108 -9.14 0.66 -12.20
CA VAL A 108 -10.46 1.15 -12.66
C VAL A 108 -10.53 1.20 -14.19
N ALA A 109 -9.46 1.65 -14.86
CA ALA A 109 -9.39 1.68 -16.32
C ALA A 109 -9.49 0.29 -16.98
N LEU A 110 -9.22 -0.79 -16.24
CA LEU A 110 -9.31 -2.16 -16.73
C LEU A 110 -10.67 -2.81 -16.48
N VAL A 111 -11.46 -2.36 -15.50
CA VAL A 111 -12.69 -3.07 -15.07
C VAL A 111 -13.67 -3.24 -16.22
N GLU A 112 -13.97 -2.17 -16.96
CA GLU A 112 -14.93 -2.21 -18.07
C GLU A 112 -14.40 -3.01 -19.27
N PRO A 113 -13.18 -2.75 -19.81
CA PRO A 113 -12.62 -3.56 -20.90
C PRO A 113 -12.50 -5.05 -20.57
N LEU A 114 -12.17 -5.40 -19.33
CA LEU A 114 -12.07 -6.79 -18.89
C LEU A 114 -13.46 -7.45 -18.78
N SER A 115 -14.47 -6.70 -18.35
CA SER A 115 -15.86 -7.16 -18.32
C SER A 115 -16.41 -7.39 -19.73
N ASP A 116 -16.11 -6.48 -20.67
CA ASP A 116 -16.46 -6.63 -22.09
C ASP A 116 -15.80 -7.86 -22.71
N TRP A 117 -14.52 -8.09 -22.40
CA TRP A 117 -13.81 -9.30 -22.83
C TRP A 117 -14.50 -10.57 -22.34
N ILE A 118 -14.84 -10.62 -21.04
CA ILE A 118 -15.53 -11.78 -20.43
C ILE A 118 -16.91 -12.00 -21.05
N ALA A 119 -17.65 -10.93 -21.34
CA ALA A 119 -18.96 -11.03 -21.98
C ALA A 119 -18.86 -11.62 -23.40
N ALA A 120 -17.79 -11.27 -24.14
CA ALA A 120 -17.52 -11.81 -25.47
C ALA A 120 -16.92 -13.22 -25.47
N HIS A 121 -16.21 -13.60 -24.41
CA HIS A 121 -15.49 -14.89 -24.26
C HIS A 121 -15.83 -15.57 -22.93
N PRO A 122 -17.08 -16.03 -22.73
CA PRO A 122 -17.53 -16.57 -21.44
C PRO A 122 -16.78 -17.84 -21.01
N GLU A 123 -16.11 -18.53 -21.92
CA GLU A 123 -15.26 -19.70 -21.67
C GLU A 123 -13.88 -19.35 -21.11
N ASP A 124 -13.45 -18.09 -21.15
CA ASP A 124 -12.15 -17.64 -20.63
C ASP A 124 -12.18 -17.56 -19.09
N ALA A 125 -12.07 -18.72 -18.46
CA ALA A 125 -12.02 -18.85 -17.00
C ALA A 125 -10.85 -18.08 -16.37
N ARG A 126 -9.79 -17.78 -17.13
CA ARG A 126 -8.66 -16.99 -16.65
C ARG A 126 -9.05 -15.52 -16.57
N ALA A 127 -9.71 -14.96 -17.57
CA ALA A 127 -10.23 -13.59 -17.53
C ALA A 127 -11.20 -13.39 -16.35
N VAL A 128 -12.12 -14.33 -16.12
CA VAL A 128 -13.06 -14.27 -14.99
C VAL A 128 -12.34 -14.26 -13.64
N ARG A 129 -11.33 -15.12 -13.47
CA ARG A 129 -10.51 -15.15 -12.25
C ARG A 129 -9.77 -13.83 -12.04
N LEU A 130 -9.10 -13.32 -13.08
CA LEU A 130 -8.35 -12.07 -13.02
C LEU A 130 -9.24 -10.88 -12.66
N ASN A 131 -10.45 -10.80 -13.22
CA ASN A 131 -11.41 -9.74 -12.87
C ASN A 131 -11.84 -9.81 -11.41
N ARG A 132 -12.14 -11.01 -10.91
CA ARG A 132 -12.48 -11.20 -9.50
C ARG A 132 -11.32 -10.81 -8.58
N ASP A 133 -10.11 -11.21 -8.93
CA ASP A 133 -8.93 -10.97 -8.10
C ASP A 133 -8.55 -9.47 -8.12
N LEU A 134 -8.75 -8.76 -9.24
CA LEU A 134 -8.64 -7.30 -9.34
C LEU A 134 -9.66 -6.58 -8.46
N LEU A 135 -10.94 -6.98 -8.52
CA LEU A 135 -12.01 -6.39 -7.71
C LEU A 135 -11.83 -6.65 -6.21
N ALA A 136 -11.21 -7.77 -5.83
CA ALA A 136 -10.88 -8.06 -4.44
C ALA A 136 -9.68 -7.23 -3.92
N ALA A 137 -8.85 -6.71 -4.82
CA ALA A 137 -7.68 -5.90 -4.47
C ALA A 137 -7.96 -4.38 -4.42
N LEU A 138 -9.12 -3.95 -4.92
CA LEU A 138 -9.67 -2.58 -4.84
C LEU A 138 -10.38 -2.34 -3.51
#